data_AF-A0A4S0KA94-F1
#
_entry.id   AF-A0A4S0KA94-F1
#
_cell.length_a   1.000
_cell.length_b   1.000
_cell.length_c   1.000
_cell.angle_alpha   90.00
_cell.angle_beta   90.00
_cell.angle_gamma   90.00
#
_symmetry.space_group_name_H-M   'P 1'
#
loop_
_entity.id
_entity.type
_entity.pdbx_description
1 polymer ?
#
loop_
_entity_poly.entity_id
_entity_poly.type
_entity_poly.pdbx_seq_one_letter_code
_entity_poly.pdbx_strand_id
1 'polypeptide(L)' 'MDQIVRLDSRQEAALQTAADKFIALHKGDAVKALKEMIVLNGHLQQRLDALSRPTQKRLA' A
#
# COMPACT_ATOMS: atom_id res chain seq x y z
N MET A 1 12.02 -3.04 8.17
CA MET A 1 11.08 -1.89 8.19
C MET A 1 11.93 -0.63 8.02
N ASP A 2 12.72 -0.54 6.93
CA ASP A 2 13.92 0.30 6.92
C ASP A 2 13.84 1.55 6.06
N GLN A 3 12.64 1.90 5.57
CA GLN A 3 12.45 3.05 4.70
C GLN A 3 11.19 3.79 5.10
N ILE A 4 11.30 4.65 6.12
CA ILE A 4 10.30 5.68 6.35
C ILE A 4 10.47 6.70 5.23
N VAL A 5 9.57 6.65 4.25
CA VAL A 5 9.56 7.59 3.13
C VAL A 5 9.22 8.98 3.69
N ARG A 6 10.15 9.93 3.59
CA ARG A 6 9.88 11.34 3.88
C ARG A 6 9.27 11.99 2.64
N LEU A 7 8.10 12.58 2.82
CA LEU A 7 7.39 13.31 1.77
C LEU A 7 7.74 14.80 1.87
N ASP A 8 7.84 15.47 0.73
CA ASP A 8 7.81 16.93 0.70
C ASP A 8 6.37 17.45 0.83
N SER A 9 6.20 18.76 1.07
CA SER A 9 4.88 19.34 1.31
C SER A 9 3.88 19.14 0.16
N ARG A 10 4.36 19.01 -1.09
CA ARG A 10 3.48 18.74 -2.23
C ARG A 10 3.03 17.28 -2.23
N GLN A 11 3.93 16.37 -1.93
CA GLN A 11 3.62 14.95 -1.78
C GLN A 11 2.68 14.70 -0.58
N GLU A 12 2.87 15.41 0.53
CA GLU A 12 1.95 15.36 1.68
C GLU A 12 0.55 15.85 1.30
N ALA A 13 0.43 16.98 0.60
CA ALA A 13 -0.87 17.48 0.15
C ALA A 13 -1.58 16.52 -0.82
N ALA A 14 -0.82 15.88 -1.72
CA ALA A 14 -1.36 14.87 -2.61
C ALA A 14 -1.84 13.62 -1.85
N LEU A 15 -1.06 13.17 -0.86
CA LEU A 15 -1.43 12.04 0.00
C LEU A 15 -2.68 12.37 0.82
N GLN A 16 -2.78 13.57 1.39
CA GLN A 16 -3.95 14.02 2.13
C GLN A 16 -5.20 14.03 1.24
N THR A 17 -5.10 14.56 0.02
CA THR A 17 -6.21 14.56 -0.95
C THR A 17 -6.67 13.14 -1.29
N ALA A 18 -5.74 12.19 -1.40
CA ALA A 18 -6.08 10.80 -1.65
C ALA A 18 -6.76 10.16 -0.43
N ALA A 19 -6.28 10.45 0.79
CA ALA A 19 -6.88 9.99 2.04
C ALA A 19 -8.31 10.50 2.20
N ASP A 20 -8.57 11.79 1.93
CA ASP A 20 -9.91 12.38 2.06
C ASP A 20 -10.91 11.70 1.10
N LYS A 21 -10.50 11.44 -0.14
CA LYS A 21 -11.32 10.71 -1.13
C LYS A 21 -11.61 9.28 -0.69
N PHE A 22 -10.62 8.61 -0.10
CA PHE A 22 -10.76 7.25 0.41
C PHE A 22 -11.75 7.21 1.59
N ILE A 23 -11.64 8.14 2.54
CA ILE A 23 -12.57 8.25 3.68
C ILE A 23 -13.99 8.53 3.18
N ALA A 24 -14.16 9.42 2.19
CA ALA A 24 -15.45 9.72 1.58
C ALA A 24 -16.09 8.48 0.93
N LEU A 25 -15.30 7.65 0.24
CA LEU A 25 -15.77 6.38 -0.35
C LEU A 25 -16.33 5.44 0.73
N HIS A 26 -15.71 5.41 1.91
CA HIS A 26 -16.16 4.61 3.05
C HIS A 26 -17.20 5.32 3.93
N LYS A 27 -17.73 6.47 3.51
CA LYS A 27 -18.73 7.27 4.24
C LYS A 27 -18.30 7.63 5.66
N GLY A 28 -17.00 7.82 5.88
CA GLY A 28 -16.45 8.12 7.21
C GLY A 28 -16.24 6.89 8.10
N ASP A 29 -16.54 5.66 7.67
CA ASP A 29 -16.22 4.45 8.42
C ASP A 29 -14.72 4.12 8.30
N ALA A 30 -13.93 4.81 9.14
CA ALA A 30 -12.48 4.68 9.17
C ALA A 30 -12.01 3.25 9.51
N VAL A 31 -12.77 2.51 10.32
CA VAL A 31 -12.42 1.14 10.73
C VAL A 31 -12.59 0.18 9.55
N LYS A 32 -13.68 0.31 8.79
CA LYS A 32 -13.88 -0.46 7.57
C LYS A 32 -12.82 -0.13 6.52
N ALA A 33 -12.57 1.15 6.30
CA ALA A 33 -11.56 1.64 5.36
C ALA A 33 -10.16 1.07 5.68
N LEU A 34 -9.77 1.11 6.96
CA LEU A 34 -8.49 0.56 7.43
C LEU A 34 -8.40 -0.95 7.22
N LYS A 35 -9.44 -1.71 7.53
CA LYS A 35 -9.48 -3.17 7.33
C LYS A 35 -9.27 -3.53 5.86
N GLU A 36 -9.98 -2.86 4.96
CA GLU A 36 -9.85 -3.10 3.52
C GLU A 36 -8.44 -2.75 3.02
N MET A 37 -7.85 -1.62 3.47
CA MET A 37 -6.48 -1.25 3.13
C MET A 37 -5.45 -2.28 3.60
N ILE A 38 -5.60 -2.83 4.81
CA ILE A 38 -4.71 -3.87 5.35
C ILE A 38 -4.78 -5.13 4.49
N VAL A 39 -5.98 -5.59 4.12
CA VAL A 39 -6.18 -6.76 3.26
C VAL A 39 -5.57 -6.55 1.88
N LEU A 40 -5.83 -5.38 1.26
CA LEU A 40 -5.25 -5.02 -0.03
C LEU A 40 -3.72 -4.98 0.01
N ASN A 41 -3.13 -4.36 1.04
CA ASN A 41 -1.69 -4.31 1.21
C ASN A 41 -1.08 -5.70 1.39
N GLY A 42 -1.75 -6.60 2.14
CA GLY A 42 -1.32 -7.99 2.26
C GLY A 42 -1.30 -8.72 0.91
N HIS A 43 -2.35 -8.57 0.09
CA HIS A 43 -2.39 -9.17 -1.25
C HIS A 43 -1.36 -8.58 -2.20
N LEU A 44 -1.11 -7.28 -2.13
CA LEU A 44 -0.06 -6.64 -2.93
C LEU A 44 1.32 -7.15 -2.53
N GLN A 45 1.61 -7.29 -1.24
CA GLN A 45 2.85 -7.90 -0.76
C GLN A 45 3.00 -9.34 -1.26
N GLN A 46 1.96 -10.16 -1.16
CA GLN A 46 1.99 -11.54 -1.70
C GLN A 46 2.30 -11.58 -3.20
N ARG A 47 1.74 -10.64 -3.99
CA ARG A 47 2.03 -10.52 -5.42
C ARG A 47 3.46 -10.06 -5.69
N LEU A 48 3.94 -9.07 -4.95
CA LEU A 48 5.32 -8.59 -5.03
C LEU A 48 6.31 -9.69 -4.67
N ASP A 49 6.05 -10.48 -3.63
CA ASP A 49 6.86 -11.62 -3.24
C ASP A 49 6.86 -12.70 -4.32
N ALA A 50 5.72 -12.98 -4.95
CA ALA A 50 5.62 -13.93 -6.06
C ALA A 50 6.45 -13.50 -7.27
N LEU A 51 6.48 -12.19 -7.57
CA LEU A 51 7.26 -11.61 -8.68
C LEU A 51 8.75 -11.47 -8.35
N SER A 52 9.11 -11.29 -7.07
CA SER A 52 10.48 -11.07 -6.60
C SER A 52 11.23 -12.37 -6.30
N ARG A 53 10.55 -13.52 -6.32
CA ARG A 53 11.22 -14.82 -6.31
C ARG A 53 12.10 -14.93 -7.57
N PRO A 54 13.43 -15.01 -7.43
CA PRO A 54 14.28 -15.21 -8.58
C PRO A 54 13.87 -16.51 -9.25
N THR A 55 13.74 -16.51 -10.57
CA THR A 55 13.85 -17.74 -11.36
C THR A 55 15.23 -18.29 -11.06
N GLN A 56 15.31 -19.18 -10.05
CA GLN A 56 16.49 -19.99 -9.79
C GLN A 56 16.62 -20.91 -11.00
N LYS A 57 17.26 -20.37 -12.06
CA LYS A 57 17.74 -21.15 -13.19
C LYS A 57 18.70 -22.15 -12.58
N ARG A 58 18.13 -23.35 -12.42
CA ARG A 58 18.75 -24.65 -12.34
C ARG A 58 19.99 -24.66 -13.26
N LEU A 59 21.16 -24.46 -12.68
CA LEU A 59 22.41 -24.92 -13.26
C LEU A 59 22.75 -26.18 -12.46
N ALA A 60 22.34 -27.31 -13.03
CA ALA A 60 22.85 -28.62 -12.72
C ALA A 60 24.02 -28.91 -13.66
#